data_AF-A0A834BIC2-F1
#
_entry.id   AF-A0A834BIC2-F1
#
_cell.length_a   1.000
_cell.length_b   1.000
_cell.length_c   1.000
_cell.angle_alpha   90.00
_cell.angle_beta   90.00
_cell.angle_gamma   90.00
#
_symmetry.space_group_name_H-M   'P 1'
#
loop_
_entity.id
_entity.type
_entity.pdbx_description
1 polymer ?
#
loop_
_entity_poly.entity_id
_entity_poly.type
_entity_poly.pdbx_seq_one_letter_code
_entity_poly.pdbx_strand_id
1 'polypeptide(L)'
;MYPQGRHPAPHQPGQPGFKFTVAESCDRIKDEFQFLQAQYHSLKVEYDKLANEKTEMQRHYVMYYEMSYGLNIEMHKQTEIAKRLNTILAQIMPFLSQEHQQQVAQAVERAKQVTMTELNAIIGVRGLPNLPITVCIALLFLSFIITRGRF
;
A
#
# COMPACT_ATOMS: atom_id res chain seq x y z
N MET A 1 -23.53 -0.25 16.08
CA MET A 1 -24.67 -0.54 16.96
C MET A 1 -25.79 0.43 16.61
N TYR A 2 -26.77 0.01 15.82
CA TYR A 2 -27.98 0.80 15.56
C TYR A 2 -28.95 0.60 16.75
N PRO A 3 -29.61 1.64 17.29
CA PRO A 3 -30.59 1.42 18.33
C PRO A 3 -31.90 0.94 17.71
N GLN A 4 -32.42 -0.14 18.29
CA GLN A 4 -33.69 -0.78 17.96
C GLN A 4 -34.84 0.23 18.05
N GLY A 5 -35.58 0.40 16.94
CA GLY A 5 -36.82 1.16 16.90
C GLY A 5 -37.87 0.51 17.81
N ARG A 6 -38.27 1.22 18.88
CA ARG A 6 -39.48 0.89 19.63
C ARG A 6 -40.69 1.27 18.79
N HIS A 7 -41.35 0.29 18.20
CA HIS A 7 -42.68 0.47 17.63
C HIS A 7 -43.66 0.87 18.76
N PRO A 8 -44.45 1.96 18.62
CA PRO A 8 -45.54 2.23 19.55
C PRO A 8 -46.67 1.23 19.33
N ALA A 9 -47.28 0.79 20.43
CA ALA A 9 -48.44 -0.10 20.44
C ALA A 9 -49.67 0.55 19.75
N PRO A 10 -50.62 -0.24 19.20
CA PRO A 10 -51.78 0.29 18.50
C PRO A 10 -52.69 1.04 19.47
N HIS A 11 -53.04 2.29 19.14
CA HIS A 11 -53.91 3.13 19.96
C HIS A 11 -55.37 2.64 19.95
N GLN A 12 -55.97 2.53 21.15
CA GLN A 12 -57.40 2.28 21.34
C GLN A 12 -58.25 3.52 20.98
N PRO A 13 -59.45 3.36 20.40
CA PRO A 13 -60.32 4.48 20.05
C PRO A 13 -61.13 4.93 21.27
N GLY A 14 -60.69 6.01 21.94
CA GLY A 14 -61.42 6.56 23.09
C GLY A 14 -60.83 7.78 23.80
N GLN A 15 -59.69 8.32 23.37
CA GLN A 15 -59.13 9.54 23.98
C GLN A 15 -59.70 10.81 23.34
N PRO A 16 -60.10 11.82 24.15
CA PRO A 16 -60.58 13.10 23.63
C PRO A 16 -59.48 13.74 22.79
N GLY A 17 -59.85 14.19 21.58
CA GLY A 17 -58.94 14.45 20.47
C GLY A 17 -57.63 15.13 20.87
N PHE A 18 -56.52 14.45 20.56
CA PHE A 18 -55.19 15.03 20.46
C PHE A 18 -55.26 16.15 19.41
N LYS A 19 -55.66 17.35 19.82
CA LYS A 19 -55.62 18.54 18.98
C LYS A 19 -54.17 18.96 18.91
N PHE A 20 -53.46 18.37 17.95
CA PHE A 20 -52.15 18.84 17.53
C PHE A 20 -52.27 20.34 17.26
N THR A 21 -51.70 21.16 18.13
CA THR A 21 -51.78 22.61 17.95
C THR A 21 -50.74 23.03 16.93
N VAL A 22 -51.06 24.05 16.13
CA VAL A 22 -50.14 24.57 15.11
C VAL A 22 -48.81 24.99 15.74
N ALA A 23 -48.83 25.48 16.99
CA ALA A 23 -47.63 25.83 17.75
C ALA A 23 -46.72 24.61 18.03
N GLU A 24 -47.27 23.49 18.50
CA GLU A 24 -46.50 22.25 18.72
C GLU A 24 -45.92 21.69 17.42
N SER A 25 -46.63 21.89 16.31
CA SER A 25 -46.15 21.53 14.96
C SER A 25 -44.92 22.36 14.60
N CYS A 26 -44.97 23.68 14.80
CA CYS A 26 -43.87 24.59 14.53
C CYS A 26 -42.64 24.29 15.39
N ASP A 27 -42.81 23.95 16.67
CA ASP A 27 -41.69 23.58 17.55
C ASP A 27 -41.01 22.29 17.10
N ARG A 28 -41.77 21.26 16.71
CA ARG A 28 -41.20 20.02 16.16
C ARG A 28 -40.43 20.26 14.87
N ILE A 29 -40.98 21.07 13.95
CA ILE A 29 -40.30 21.43 12.71
C ILE A 29 -38.98 22.16 13.01
N LYS A 30 -38.97 23.05 14.01
CA LYS A 30 -37.77 23.77 14.44
C LYS A 30 -36.71 22.81 14.99
N ASP A 31 -37.09 21.85 15.83
CA ASP A 31 -36.18 20.86 16.39
C ASP A 31 -35.62 19.94 15.31
N GLU A 32 -36.46 19.47 14.38
CA GLU A 32 -36.04 18.67 13.22
C GLU A 32 -35.07 19.45 12.32
N PHE A 33 -35.33 20.74 12.09
CA PHE A 33 -34.44 21.60 11.31
C PHE A 33 -33.09 21.81 12.02
N GLN A 34 -33.08 22.06 13.33
CA GLN A 34 -31.85 22.19 14.12
C GLN A 34 -31.05 20.88 14.12
N PHE A 35 -31.73 19.75 14.25
CA PHE A 35 -31.10 18.43 14.16
C PHE A 35 -30.47 18.21 12.78
N LEU A 36 -31.19 18.52 11.71
CA LEU A 36 -30.68 18.40 10.34
C LEU A 36 -29.49 19.33 10.11
N GLN A 37 -29.54 20.57 10.61
CA GLN A 37 -28.45 21.53 10.52
C GLN A 37 -27.18 21.01 11.24
N ALA A 38 -27.33 20.39 12.41
CA ALA A 38 -26.23 19.77 13.13
C ALA A 38 -25.63 18.58 12.36
N GLN A 39 -26.48 17.71 11.78
CA GLN A 39 -26.02 16.59 10.94
C GLN A 39 -25.26 17.09 9.69
N TYR A 40 -25.76 18.14 9.03
CA TYR A 40 -25.09 18.75 7.88
C TYR A 40 -23.71 19.31 8.25
N HIS A 41 -23.59 19.99 9.39
CA HIS A 41 -22.32 20.52 9.85
C HIS A 41 -21.31 19.40 10.12
N SER A 42 -21.71 18.34 10.83
CA SER A 42 -20.87 17.17 11.06
C SER A 42 -20.40 16.53 9.75
N LEU A 43 -21.32 16.34 8.80
CA LEU A 43 -21.01 15.78 7.48
C LEU A 43 -20.00 16.64 6.72
N LYS A 44 -20.15 17.96 6.76
CA LYS A 44 -19.22 18.89 6.12
C LYS A 44 -17.80 18.75 6.68
N VAL A 45 -17.67 18.64 8.00
CA VAL A 45 -16.36 18.45 8.66
C VAL A 45 -15.73 17.13 8.23
N GLU A 46 -16.51 16.04 8.17
CA GLU A 46 -15.99 14.75 7.69
C GLU A 46 -15.60 14.79 6.20
N TYR A 47 -16.37 15.50 5.37
CA TYR A 47 -16.04 15.70 3.97
C TYR A 47 -14.71 16.43 3.79
N ASP A 48 -14.51 17.54 4.51
CA ASP A 48 -13.27 18.32 4.45
C ASP A 48 -12.06 17.49 4.93
N LYS A 49 -12.26 16.66 5.97
CA LYS A 49 -11.24 15.70 6.42
C LYS A 49 -10.90 14.69 5.33
N LEU A 50 -11.90 14.07 4.70
CA LEU A 50 -11.71 13.09 3.64
C LEU A 50 -11.01 13.70 2.41
N ALA A 51 -11.34 14.95 2.07
CA ALA A 51 -10.66 15.67 1.00
C ALA A 51 -9.16 15.83 1.27
N ASN A 52 -8.78 16.17 2.51
CA ASN A 52 -7.37 16.26 2.91
C ASN A 52 -6.66 14.90 2.86
N GLU A 53 -7.30 13.84 3.38
CA GLU A 53 -6.75 12.46 3.31
C GLU A 53 -6.54 12.00 1.86
N LYS A 54 -7.46 12.36 0.95
CA LYS A 54 -7.34 12.08 -0.49
C LYS A 54 -6.11 12.76 -1.10
N THR A 55 -5.88 14.03 -0.77
CA THR A 55 -4.70 14.77 -1.27
C THR A 55 -3.40 14.16 -0.73
N GLU A 56 -3.37 13.75 0.53
CA GLU A 56 -2.21 13.07 1.13
C GLU A 56 -1.94 11.73 0.43
N MET A 57 -2.99 10.94 0.21
CA MET A 57 -2.91 9.68 -0.51
C MET A 57 -2.39 9.87 -1.93
N GLN A 58 -2.84 10.92 -2.62
CA GLN A 58 -2.37 11.24 -3.95
C GLN A 58 -0.87 11.60 -3.96
N ARG A 59 -0.39 12.35 -2.97
CA ARG A 59 1.05 12.66 -2.84
C ARG A 59 1.88 11.38 -2.67
N HIS A 60 1.45 10.49 -1.77
CA HIS A 60 2.12 9.20 -1.59
C HIS A 60 2.06 8.34 -2.85
N TYR A 61 0.92 8.30 -3.54
CA TYR A 61 0.76 7.54 -4.77
C TYR A 61 1.77 7.96 -5.85
N VAL A 62 1.89 9.27 -6.10
CA VAL A 62 2.86 9.80 -7.08
C VAL A 62 4.29 9.46 -6.67
N MET A 63 4.64 9.67 -5.41
CA MET A 63 5.97 9.35 -4.89
C MET A 63 6.33 7.86 -5.08
N TYR A 64 5.40 6.94 -4.78
CA TYR A 64 5.63 5.50 -5.02
C TYR A 64 5.74 5.17 -6.50
N TYR A 65 4.94 5.82 -7.35
CA TYR A 65 4.98 5.58 -8.79
C TYR A 65 6.35 5.95 -9.38
N GLU A 66 6.85 7.14 -9.09
CA GLU A 66 8.15 7.62 -9.57
C GLU A 66 9.31 6.75 -9.03
N MET A 67 9.28 6.44 -7.73
CA MET A 67 10.29 5.59 -7.13
C MET A 67 10.28 4.17 -7.72
N SER A 68 9.10 3.58 -7.92
CA SER A 68 8.98 2.23 -8.50
C SER A 68 9.51 2.19 -9.93
N TYR A 69 9.24 3.23 -10.71
CA TYR A 69 9.76 3.36 -12.07
C TYR A 69 11.30 3.46 -12.08
N GLY A 70 11.88 4.29 -11.22
CA GLY A 70 13.34 4.42 -11.08
C GLY A 70 14.01 3.12 -10.64
N LEU A 71 13.45 2.45 -9.63
CA LEU A 71 13.92 1.14 -9.17
C LEU A 71 13.83 0.08 -10.27
N ASN A 72 12.76 0.08 -11.08
CA ASN A 72 12.59 -0.87 -12.16
C ASN A 72 13.66 -0.71 -13.27
N ILE A 73 13.98 0.53 -13.65
CA ILE A 73 15.06 0.80 -14.62
C ILE A 73 16.40 0.30 -14.09
N GLU A 74 16.75 0.67 -12.85
CA GLU A 74 18.04 0.29 -12.29
C GLU A 74 18.12 -1.24 -12.09
N MET A 75 17.01 -1.89 -11.72
CA MET A 75 16.93 -3.36 -11.68
C MET A 75 17.30 -3.97 -13.03
N HIS A 76 16.61 -3.58 -14.12
CA HIS A 76 16.89 -4.12 -15.46
C HIS A 76 18.34 -3.87 -15.90
N LYS A 77 18.88 -2.69 -15.59
CA LYS A 77 20.27 -2.36 -15.86
C LYS A 77 21.24 -3.27 -15.11
N GLN A 78 21.02 -3.52 -13.81
CA GLN A 78 21.86 -4.43 -13.02
C GLN A 78 21.74 -5.88 -13.52
N THR A 79 20.55 -6.32 -13.92
CA THR A 79 20.35 -7.65 -14.54
C THR A 79 21.15 -7.79 -15.83
N GLU A 80 21.13 -6.78 -16.70
CA GLU A 80 21.88 -6.81 -17.96
C GLU A 80 23.41 -6.78 -17.73
N ILE A 81 23.88 -6.00 -16.75
CA ILE A 81 25.29 -6.02 -16.34
C ILE A 81 25.69 -7.41 -15.86
N ALA A 82 24.91 -8.02 -14.96
CA ALA A 82 25.19 -9.36 -14.45
C ALA A 82 25.22 -10.41 -15.58
N LYS A 83 24.30 -10.32 -16.55
CA LYS A 83 24.29 -11.18 -17.73
C LYS A 83 25.59 -11.05 -18.54
N ARG A 84 26.01 -9.82 -18.84
CA ARG A 84 27.25 -9.57 -19.61
C ARG A 84 28.49 -10.07 -18.88
N LEU A 85 28.58 -9.85 -17.57
CA LEU A 85 29.67 -10.39 -16.75
C LEU A 85 29.72 -11.91 -16.78
N ASN A 86 28.56 -12.58 -16.68
CA ASN A 86 28.47 -14.04 -16.82
C ASN A 86 28.92 -14.51 -18.22
N THR A 87 28.55 -13.80 -19.29
CA THR A 87 29.02 -14.13 -20.65
C THR A 87 30.53 -14.00 -20.77
N ILE A 88 31.14 -12.92 -20.24
CA ILE A 88 32.58 -12.72 -20.26
C ILE A 88 33.30 -13.83 -19.48
N LEU A 89 32.79 -14.18 -18.29
CA LEU A 89 33.33 -15.28 -17.49
C LEU A 89 33.30 -16.61 -18.27
N ALA A 90 32.17 -16.93 -18.92
CA ALA A 90 32.04 -18.14 -19.74
C ALA A 90 33.02 -18.16 -20.92
N GLN A 91 33.32 -17.00 -21.51
CA GLN A 91 34.32 -16.89 -22.59
C GLN A 91 35.75 -17.08 -22.10
N ILE A 92 36.07 -16.68 -20.86
CA ILE A 92 37.41 -16.82 -20.29
C ILE A 92 37.69 -18.25 -19.79
N MET A 93 36.65 -18.97 -19.35
CA MET A 93 36.75 -20.32 -18.77
C MET A 93 37.63 -21.31 -19.57
N PRO A 94 37.52 -21.44 -20.90
CA PRO A 94 38.35 -22.38 -21.67
C PRO A 94 39.85 -22.09 -21.65
N PHE A 95 40.26 -20.88 -21.27
CA PHE A 95 41.67 -20.47 -21.24
C PHE A 95 42.35 -20.74 -19.88
N LEU A 96 41.60 -21.21 -18.89
CA LEU A 96 42.11 -21.54 -17.55
C LEU A 96 42.53 -23.02 -17.47
N SER A 97 43.40 -23.34 -16.52
CA SER A 97 43.72 -24.73 -16.18
C SER A 97 42.47 -25.46 -15.64
N GLN A 98 42.43 -26.79 -15.75
CA GLN A 98 41.28 -27.58 -15.33
C GLN A 98 40.91 -27.39 -13.84
N GLU A 99 41.91 -27.21 -12.98
CA GLU A 99 41.71 -26.89 -11.56
C GLU A 99 41.05 -25.51 -11.38
N HIS A 100 41.59 -24.48 -12.04
CA HIS A 100 41.04 -23.13 -11.96
C HIS A 100 39.62 -23.05 -12.56
N GLN A 101 39.34 -23.82 -13.62
CA GLN A 101 37.99 -23.92 -14.17
C GLN A 101 36.98 -24.37 -13.13
N GLN A 102 37.26 -25.45 -12.38
CA GLN A 102 36.35 -25.92 -11.33
C GLN A 102 36.18 -24.91 -10.20
N GLN A 103 37.26 -24.27 -9.75
CA GLN A 103 37.19 -23.25 -8.70
C GLN A 103 36.35 -22.03 -9.12
N VAL A 104 36.58 -21.51 -10.34
CA VAL A 104 35.84 -20.36 -10.88
C VAL A 104 34.36 -20.72 -11.08
N ALA A 105 34.06 -21.90 -11.64
CA ALA A 105 32.68 -22.33 -11.83
C ALA A 105 31.90 -22.40 -10.51
N GLN A 106 32.50 -22.96 -9.45
CA GLN A 106 31.88 -23.02 -8.13
C GLN A 106 31.70 -21.62 -7.52
N ALA A 107 32.69 -20.74 -7.63
CA ALA A 107 32.62 -19.38 -7.11
C ALA A 107 31.52 -18.56 -7.81
N VAL A 108 31.37 -18.70 -9.12
CA VAL A 108 30.31 -18.04 -9.90
C VAL A 108 28.93 -18.53 -9.50
N GLU A 109 28.74 -19.84 -9.29
CA GLU A 109 27.46 -20.39 -8.87
C GLU A 109 27.06 -19.87 -7.48
N ARG A 110 28.00 -19.80 -6.53
CA ARG A 110 27.76 -19.18 -5.23
C ARG A 110 27.44 -17.69 -5.37
N ALA A 111 28.16 -16.95 -6.23
CA ALA A 111 27.95 -15.51 -6.40
C ALA A 111 26.56 -15.17 -6.94
N LYS A 112 25.94 -16.07 -7.71
CA LYS A 112 24.54 -15.93 -8.18
C LYS A 112 23.52 -16.16 -7.07
N GLN A 113 23.89 -16.85 -5.99
CA GLN A 113 23.00 -17.15 -4.88
C GLN A 113 23.07 -16.05 -3.82
N VAL A 114 22.04 -15.20 -3.79
CA VAL A 114 21.87 -14.18 -2.75
C VAL A 114 20.84 -14.66 -1.74
N THR A 115 21.25 -14.81 -0.48
CA THR A 115 20.34 -15.21 0.60
C THR A 115 19.51 -14.04 1.12
N MET A 116 18.38 -14.31 1.78
CA MET A 116 17.56 -13.26 2.39
C MET A 116 18.31 -12.49 3.48
N THR A 117 19.23 -13.15 4.20
CA THR A 117 20.06 -12.50 5.22
C THR A 117 21.05 -11.51 4.60
N GLU A 118 21.75 -11.90 3.53
CA GLU A 118 22.67 -11.02 2.80
C GLU A 118 21.89 -9.84 2.18
N LEU A 119 20.73 -10.12 1.60
CA LEU A 119 19.87 -9.09 1.03
C LEU A 119 19.41 -8.07 2.10
N ASN A 120 18.93 -8.55 3.25
CA ASN A 120 18.50 -7.69 4.35
C ASN A 120 19.66 -6.85 4.89
N ALA A 121 20.87 -7.41 4.96
CA ALA A 121 22.05 -6.65 5.34
C ALA A 121 22.39 -5.55 4.32
N ILE A 122 22.33 -5.83 3.02
CA ILE A 122 22.60 -4.84 1.95
C ILE A 122 21.57 -3.70 1.99
N ILE A 123 20.29 -4.03 2.15
CA ILE A 123 19.20 -3.05 2.24
C ILE A 123 19.37 -2.18 3.50
N GLY A 124 19.66 -2.82 4.65
CA GLY A 124 19.87 -2.13 5.92
C GLY A 124 21.08 -1.19 5.91
N VAL A 125 22.16 -1.56 5.22
CA VAL A 125 23.35 -0.70 5.07
C VAL A 125 23.09 0.50 4.16
N ARG A 126 22.18 0.39 3.18
CA ARG A 126 21.82 1.53 2.31
C ARG A 126 20.86 2.53 2.96
N GLY A 127 20.50 2.34 4.23
CA GLY A 127 19.81 3.35 5.03
C GLY A 127 18.47 3.79 4.46
N LEU A 128 17.72 2.88 3.80
CA LEU A 128 16.37 3.18 3.33
C LEU A 128 15.47 3.42 4.55
N PRO A 129 15.09 4.69 4.85
CA PRO A 129 14.37 5.01 6.08
C PRO A 129 12.91 4.64 5.90
N ASN A 130 12.36 3.85 6.84
CA ASN A 130 10.92 3.62 7.06
C ASN A 130 10.08 3.52 5.77
N LEU A 131 10.53 2.71 4.82
CA LEU A 131 9.78 2.48 3.60
C LEU A 131 8.62 1.53 3.93
N PRO A 132 7.36 1.92 3.66
CA PRO A 132 6.22 1.08 3.97
C PRO A 132 6.28 -0.22 3.18
N ILE A 133 5.54 -1.21 3.68
CA ILE A 133 5.48 -2.60 3.24
C ILE A 133 5.37 -2.76 1.71
N THR A 134 4.83 -1.77 0.99
CA THR A 134 4.78 -1.72 -0.48
C THR A 134 6.14 -1.69 -1.17
N VAL A 135 7.17 -1.09 -0.58
CA VAL A 135 8.54 -1.17 -1.13
C VAL A 135 9.24 -2.45 -0.72
N CYS A 136 8.86 -3.04 0.42
CA CYS A 136 9.21 -4.43 0.69
C CYS A 136 8.66 -5.34 -0.43
N ILE A 137 7.48 -5.06 -1.00
CA ILE A 137 6.97 -5.79 -2.17
C ILE A 137 7.83 -5.56 -3.41
N ALA A 138 8.26 -4.33 -3.71
CA ALA A 138 9.18 -4.08 -4.83
C ALA A 138 10.56 -4.75 -4.63
N LEU A 139 11.06 -4.80 -3.41
CA LEU A 139 12.27 -5.54 -3.03
C LEU A 139 12.05 -7.07 -3.07
N LEU A 140 10.86 -7.56 -2.71
CA LEU A 140 10.47 -8.96 -2.89
C LEU A 140 10.33 -9.33 -4.36
N PHE A 141 9.88 -8.41 -5.22
CA PHE A 141 9.93 -8.57 -6.68
C PHE A 141 11.37 -8.57 -7.19
N LEU A 142 12.24 -7.72 -6.63
CA LEU A 142 13.68 -7.75 -6.89
C LEU A 142 14.27 -9.12 -6.53
N SER A 143 13.94 -9.67 -5.35
CA SER A 143 14.30 -11.03 -4.93
C SER A 143 13.71 -12.07 -5.88
N PHE A 144 12.44 -11.95 -6.26
CA PHE A 144 11.78 -12.90 -7.14
C PHE A 144 12.40 -12.92 -8.54
N ILE A 145 12.79 -11.77 -9.08
CA ILE A 145 13.49 -11.62 -10.37
C ILE A 145 14.93 -12.13 -10.26
N ILE A 146 15.67 -11.80 -9.19
CA ILE A 146 17.04 -12.30 -8.98
C ILE A 146 17.05 -13.82 -8.76
N THR A 147 16.06 -14.37 -8.04
CA THR A 147 15.97 -15.82 -7.74
C THR A 147 15.32 -16.64 -8.87
N ARG A 148 14.41 -16.09 -9.68
CA ARG A 148 13.76 -16.82 -10.80
C ARG A 148 14.32 -16.48 -12.18
N GLY A 149 15.09 -15.41 -12.31
CA GLY A 149 15.98 -15.19 -13.44
C GLY A 149 17.15 -16.16 -13.38
N ARG A 150 16.88 -17.43 -13.69
CA ARG A 150 17.91 -18.44 -13.99
C ARG A 150 18.77 -17.85 -15.12
N PHE A 151 19.95 -17.37 -14.76
CA PHE A 151 21.06 -17.09 -15.67
C PHE A 151 21.65 -18.40 -16.18
#